data_AF-A0A0C5VVC2-F1
#
_entry.id   AF-A0A0C5VVC2-F1
#
_cell.length_a   1.000
_cell.length_b   1.000
_cell.length_c   1.000
_cell.angle_alpha   90.00
_cell.angle_beta   90.00
_cell.angle_gamma   90.00
#
_symmetry.space_group_name_H-M   'P 1'
#
loop_
_entity.id
_entity.type
_entity.pdbx_description
1 polymer ?
#
loop_
_entity_poly.entity_id
_entity_poly.type
_entity_poly.pdbx_seq_one_letter_code
_entity_poly.pdbx_strand_id
1 'polypeptide(L)'
;MRVAITRRGNYHADVYCEDTHSAKRVLKENSISVLAIDFYLNGRGDGKSILEWARTKALLPQFVVITETDRSKRALLTAELSKAGYASSDNTNFIRTKCQA
;
A
#
# COMPACT_ATOMS: atom_id res chain seq x y z
N MET A 1 -6.60 10.83 5.72
CA MET A 1 -6.91 9.61 6.50
C MET A 1 -5.80 8.59 6.35
N ARG A 2 -5.47 7.84 7.41
CA ARG A 2 -4.48 6.76 7.44
C ARG A 2 -5.20 5.42 7.29
N VAL A 3 -4.78 4.62 6.32
CA VAL A 3 -5.37 3.30 6.06
C VAL A 3 -4.31 2.24 6.21
N ALA A 4 -4.60 1.17 6.94
CA ALA A 4 -3.77 -0.02 7.04
C ALA A 4 -4.42 -1.19 6.30
N ILE A 5 -3.75 -1.67 5.25
CA ILE A 5 -4.12 -2.88 4.52
C ILE A 5 -3.23 -4.01 5.02
N THR A 6 -3.69 -4.73 6.04
CA THR A 6 -2.93 -5.78 6.71
C THR A 6 -3.87 -6.73 7.44
N ARG A 7 -3.48 -8.00 7.56
CA ARG A 7 -4.13 -8.97 8.46
C ARG A 7 -3.53 -9.00 9.88
N ARG A 8 -2.43 -8.27 10.13
CA ARG A 8 -1.62 -8.39 11.35
C ARG A 8 -1.84 -7.27 12.36
N GLY A 9 -2.65 -6.24 12.06
CA GLY A 9 -3.04 -5.19 13.00
C GLY A 9 -1.92 -4.28 13.55
N ASN A 10 -0.69 -4.37 13.03
CA ASN A 10 0.50 -3.78 13.66
C ASN A 10 0.83 -2.34 13.24
N TYR A 11 -0.17 -1.54 12.82
CA TYR A 11 0.06 -0.15 12.38
C TYR A 11 -1.07 0.76 12.83
N HIS A 12 -0.74 1.94 13.38
CA HIS A 12 -1.76 2.89 13.85
C HIS A 12 -2.46 3.60 12.67
N ALA A 13 -3.66 3.12 12.31
CA ALA A 13 -4.50 3.65 11.24
C ALA A 13 -5.92 3.99 11.70
N ASP A 14 -6.58 4.85 10.93
CA ASP A 14 -8.00 5.20 11.13
C ASP A 14 -8.92 4.08 10.60
N VAL A 15 -8.48 3.40 9.52
CA VAL A 15 -9.23 2.32 8.87
C VAL A 15 -8.31 1.13 8.63
N TYR A 16 -8.80 -0.07 8.96
CA TYR A 16 -8.12 -1.34 8.70
C TYR A 16 -8.86 -2.13 7.61
N CYS A 17 -8.10 -2.73 6.71
CA CYS A 17 -8.60 -3.60 5.66
C CYS A 17 -7.76 -4.87 5.64
N GLU A 18 -8.39 -6.02 5.88
CA GLU A 18 -7.68 -7.29 5.91
C GLU A 18 -7.72 -8.02 4.57
N ASP A 19 -8.58 -7.60 3.65
CA ASP A 19 -8.81 -8.25 2.36
C ASP A 19 -8.75 -7.25 1.18
N THR A 20 -8.56 -7.79 -0.01
CA THR A 20 -8.43 -7.01 -1.25
C THR A 20 -9.70 -6.26 -1.63
N HIS A 21 -10.89 -6.80 -1.38
CA HIS A 21 -12.14 -6.16 -1.77
C HIS A 21 -12.39 -4.90 -0.92
N SER A 22 -12.27 -5.02 0.40
CA SER A 22 -12.39 -3.92 1.34
C SER A 22 -11.35 -2.82 1.07
N ALA A 23 -10.10 -3.21 0.85
CA ALA A 23 -9.02 -2.29 0.49
C ALA A 23 -9.33 -1.48 -0.78
N LYS A 24 -9.77 -2.16 -1.85
CA LYS A 24 -10.12 -1.49 -3.12
C LYS A 24 -11.30 -0.53 -2.96
N ARG A 25 -12.27 -0.88 -2.14
CA ARG A 25 -13.40 0.00 -1.82
C ARG A 25 -12.93 1.26 -1.09
N VAL A 26 -12.14 1.10 -0.02
CA VAL A 26 -11.63 2.23 0.77
C VAL A 26 -10.74 3.16 -0.06
N LEU A 27 -9.87 2.62 -0.91
CA LEU A 27 -9.01 3.39 -1.84
C LEU A 27 -9.80 4.22 -2.85
N LYS A 28 -11.02 3.82 -3.21
CA LYS A 28 -11.89 4.56 -4.14
C LYS A 28 -12.71 5.64 -3.46
N GLU A 29 -13.23 5.32 -2.28
CA GLU A 29 -14.24 6.15 -1.62
C GLU A 29 -13.64 7.23 -0.74
N ASN A 30 -12.36 7.11 -0.37
CA ASN A 30 -11.75 7.97 0.63
C ASN A 30 -10.48 8.65 0.14
N SER A 31 -10.26 9.88 0.61
CA SER A 31 -8.98 10.58 0.43
C SER A 31 -7.96 10.10 1.46
N ILE A 32 -6.99 9.33 0.98
CA ILE A 32 -5.97 8.69 1.82
C ILE A 32 -4.70 9.55 1.80
N SER A 33 -4.20 9.88 2.98
CA SER A 33 -2.95 10.61 3.17
C SER A 33 -1.77 9.65 3.36
N VAL A 34 -2.00 8.54 4.07
CA VAL A 34 -0.99 7.51 4.32
C VAL A 34 -1.63 6.15 4.11
N LEU A 35 -0.98 5.30 3.32
CA LEU A 35 -1.34 3.90 3.16
C LEU A 35 -0.26 3.01 3.77
N ALA A 36 -0.56 2.34 4.88
CA ALA A 36 0.23 1.21 5.35
C ALA A 36 -0.23 -0.06 4.64
N ILE A 37 0.70 -0.86 4.13
CA ILE A 37 0.39 -2.07 3.39
C ILE A 37 1.28 -3.23 3.80
N ASP A 38 0.68 -4.40 3.95
CA ASP A 38 1.34 -5.68 4.15
C ASP A 38 1.19 -6.54 2.89
N PHE A 39 2.05 -7.56 2.73
CA PHE A 39 1.93 -8.47 1.60
C PHE A 39 0.75 -9.43 1.79
N TYR A 40 0.63 -10.04 2.96
CA TYR A 40 -0.37 -11.08 3.21
C TYR A 40 -1.72 -10.50 3.63
N LEU A 41 -2.76 -10.86 2.88
CA LEU A 41 -4.14 -10.48 3.11
C LEU A 41 -5.05 -11.71 3.12
N ASN A 42 -6.25 -11.54 3.64
CA ASN A 42 -7.29 -12.55 3.62
C ASN A 42 -7.85 -12.70 2.19
N GLY A 43 -8.06 -13.94 1.75
CA GLY A 43 -8.64 -14.26 0.44
C GLY A 43 -7.60 -14.54 -0.66
N ARG A 44 -7.99 -14.27 -1.92
CA ARG A 44 -7.20 -14.65 -3.12
C ARG A 44 -6.17 -13.59 -3.58
N GLY A 45 -6.07 -12.46 -2.90
CA GLY A 45 -5.19 -11.35 -3.29
C GLY A 45 -4.14 -11.02 -2.24
N ASP A 46 -3.17 -10.20 -2.63
CA ASP A 46 -2.05 -9.75 -1.79
C ASP A 46 -1.83 -8.23 -1.93
N GLY A 47 -0.97 -7.67 -1.08
CA GLY A 47 -0.62 -6.25 -1.12
C GLY A 47 -0.07 -5.81 -2.47
N LYS A 48 0.68 -6.67 -3.15
CA LYS A 48 1.25 -6.39 -4.48
C LYS A 48 0.13 -6.13 -5.50
N SER A 49 -0.86 -7.02 -5.54
CA SER A 49 -2.02 -6.92 -6.45
C SER A 49 -2.85 -5.65 -6.19
N ILE A 50 -2.89 -5.17 -4.95
CA ILE A 50 -3.55 -3.91 -4.59
C ILE A 50 -2.75 -2.72 -5.10
N LEU A 51 -1.43 -2.70 -4.92
CA LEU A 51 -0.57 -1.63 -5.42
C LEU A 51 -0.64 -1.54 -6.95
N GLU A 52 -0.57 -2.68 -7.63
CA GLU A 52 -0.72 -2.77 -9.09
C GLU A 52 -2.06 -2.17 -9.53
N TRP A 53 -3.16 -2.61 -8.92
CA TRP A 53 -4.49 -2.11 -9.22
C TRP A 53 -4.64 -0.61 -8.91
N ALA A 54 -4.19 -0.15 -7.74
CA ALA A 54 -4.31 1.25 -7.32
C ALA A 54 -3.50 2.18 -8.23
N ARG A 55 -2.32 1.72 -8.69
CA ARG A 55 -1.52 2.40 -9.71
C ARG A 55 -2.30 2.56 -11.01
N THR A 56 -2.93 1.49 -11.52
CA THR A 56 -3.74 1.58 -12.77
C THR A 56 -4.95 2.49 -12.66
N LYS A 57 -5.38 2.81 -11.45
CA LYS A 57 -6.53 3.68 -11.16
C LYS A 57 -6.14 5.07 -10.65
N ALA A 58 -4.84 5.38 -10.56
CA ALA A 58 -4.33 6.61 -9.96
C ALA A 58 -4.84 6.87 -8.52
N LEU A 59 -5.03 5.80 -7.74
CA LEU A 59 -5.57 5.86 -6.36
C LEU A 59 -4.48 5.78 -5.28
N LEU A 60 -3.20 5.79 -5.67
CA LEU A 60 -2.11 5.70 -4.69
C LEU A 60 -1.89 7.07 -3.99
N PRO A 61 -1.79 7.10 -2.65
CA PRO A 61 -1.63 8.33 -1.89
C PRO A 61 -0.18 8.82 -1.89
N GLN A 62 0.06 10.05 -1.42
CA GLN A 62 1.42 10.63 -1.40
C GLN A 62 2.42 9.80 -0.57
N PHE A 63 1.96 9.17 0.52
CA PHE A 63 2.79 8.41 1.44
C PHE A 63 2.34 6.95 1.52
N VAL A 64 3.28 6.02 1.39
CA VAL A 64 3.05 4.58 1.55
C VAL A 64 4.06 4.00 2.54
N VAL A 65 3.61 3.14 3.44
CA VAL A 65 4.44 2.43 4.42
C VAL A 65 4.30 0.94 4.20
N ILE A 66 5.40 0.23 4.01
CA ILE A 66 5.40 -1.23 3.98
C ILE A 66 5.54 -1.75 5.41
N THR A 67 4.60 -2.57 5.86
CA THR A 67 4.61 -3.20 7.19
C THR A 67 5.09 -4.65 7.17
N GLU A 68 5.47 -5.15 6.00
CA GLU A 68 5.94 -6.53 5.82
C GLU A 68 7.36 -6.73 6.38
N THR A 69 7.49 -7.78 7.18
CA THR A 69 8.72 -8.22 7.83
C THR A 69 9.56 -9.15 6.95
N ASP A 70 8.92 -9.94 6.08
CA ASP A 70 9.61 -10.82 5.15
C ASP A 70 10.32 -9.99 4.07
N ARG A 71 11.66 -10.12 4.00
CA ARG A 71 12.49 -9.36 3.06
C ARG A 71 12.12 -9.62 1.60
N SER A 72 11.80 -10.85 1.24
CA SER A 72 11.46 -11.23 -0.13
C SER A 72 10.13 -10.61 -0.54
N LYS A 73 9.14 -10.62 0.36
CA LYS A 73 7.82 -10.01 0.12
C LYS A 73 7.88 -8.49 0.12
N ARG A 74 8.66 -7.89 1.02
CA ARG A 74 8.94 -6.46 1.02
C ARG A 74 9.59 -6.01 -0.29
N ALA A 75 10.56 -6.76 -0.82
CA ALA A 75 11.18 -6.45 -2.10
C ALA A 75 10.18 -6.41 -3.26
N LEU A 76 9.17 -7.29 -3.28
CA LEU A 76 8.11 -7.28 -4.27
C LEU A 76 7.23 -6.02 -4.18
N LEU A 77 6.86 -5.61 -2.96
CA LEU A 77 6.10 -4.39 -2.72
C LEU A 77 6.92 -3.14 -3.10
N THR A 78 8.19 -3.09 -2.70
CA THR A 78 9.13 -2.02 -3.08
C THR A 78 9.24 -1.90 -4.60
N ALA A 79 9.35 -3.01 -5.32
CA ALA A 79 9.43 -3.00 -6.77
C ALA A 79 8.17 -2.37 -7.41
N GLU A 80 6.98 -2.66 -6.90
CA GLU A 80 5.74 -2.04 -7.39
C GLU A 80 5.65 -0.55 -7.06
N LEU A 81 6.09 -0.13 -5.87
CA LEU A 81 6.13 1.29 -5.49
C LEU A 81 7.13 2.07 -6.34
N SER A 82 8.30 1.50 -6.63
CA SER A 82 9.28 2.11 -7.54
C SER A 82 8.71 2.31 -8.95
N LYS A 83 7.97 1.33 -9.48
CA LYS A 83 7.24 1.47 -10.76
C LYS A 83 6.18 2.57 -10.72
N ALA A 84 5.60 2.83 -9.55
CA ALA A 84 4.64 3.90 -9.32
C ALA A 84 5.29 5.27 -9.05
N GLY A 85 6.62 5.40 -9.09
CA GLY A 85 7.33 6.66 -8.91
C GLY A 85 7.55 7.04 -7.44
N TYR A 86 7.56 6.07 -6.54
CA TYR A 86 7.93 6.29 -5.13
C TYR A 86 9.42 6.09 -4.92
N ALA A 87 9.97 6.81 -3.94
CA ALA A 87 11.31 6.62 -3.44
C ALA A 87 11.28 6.35 -1.94
N SER A 88 12.29 5.63 -1.45
CA SER A 88 12.49 5.31 -0.04
C SER A 88 13.99 5.21 0.25
N SER A 89 14.40 5.61 1.45
CA SER A 89 15.77 5.44 1.95
C SER A 89 15.94 4.16 2.79
N ASP A 90 14.85 3.58 3.30
CA ASP A 90 14.85 2.48 4.28
C ASP A 90 14.05 1.25 3.80
N ASN A 91 13.55 1.27 2.56
CA ASN A 91 12.66 0.27 1.96
C ASN A 91 11.38 0.00 2.77
N THR A 92 10.97 0.94 3.62
CA THR A 92 9.82 0.82 4.52
C THR A 92 8.89 2.02 4.33
N ASN A 93 9.43 3.23 4.36
CA ASN A 93 8.68 4.48 4.19
C ASN A 93 8.92 5.04 2.78
N PHE A 94 7.85 5.21 2.03
CA PHE A 94 7.88 5.62 0.63
C PHE A 94 7.14 6.94 0.45
N ILE A 95 7.77 7.86 -0.29
CA ILE A 95 7.20 9.14 -0.69
C ILE A 95 7.16 9.20 -2.22
N ARG A 96 6.03 9.62 -2.79
CA ARG A 96 5.93 9.80 -4.24
C ARG A 96 6.75 11.02 -4.67
N THR A 97 7.74 10.81 -5.54
CA THR A 97 8.67 11.87 -5.96
C THR A 97 8.34 12.47 -7.33
N LYS A 98 7.45 11.83 -8.10
CA LYS A 98 6.99 12.35 -9.39
C LYS A 98 5.50 12.68 -9.31
N CYS A 99 5.15 13.93 -9.65
CA CYS A 99 3.79 14.26 -10.07
C CYS A 99 3.54 13.53 -11.40
N GLN A 100 2.58 12.60 -11.44
CA GLN A 100 2.07 12.14 -12.72
C GLN A 100 1.33 13.33 -13.35
N ALA A 101 1.86 13.81 -14.48
CA ALA A 101 1.22 14.78 -15.35
C ALA A 101 0.03 14.14 -16.08
#